data_AF-A0A6B3EMR5-F1
#
_entry.id   AF-A0A6B3EMR5-F1
#
_cell.length_a   1.000
_cell.length_b   1.000
_cell.length_c   1.000
_cell.angle_alpha   90.00
_cell.angle_beta   90.00
_cell.angle_gamma   90.00
#
_symmetry.space_group_name_H-M   'P 1'
#
loop_
_entity.id
_entity.type
_entity.pdbx_description
1 polymer ?
#
loop_
_entity_poly.entity_id
_entity_poly.type
_entity_poly.pdbx_seq_one_letter_code
_entity_poly.pdbx_strand_id
1 'polypeptide(L)'
;VAHPGGFALPHAPRDERRFPTATGKANFTAAPVEFPRLPAGRLLLQTLRSHDQYNTTIYGLDDRYRGIANGRRVVLVHPEDAKALGYEDGAYVDLVSEWR
;
A
#
# COMPACT_ATOMS: atom_id res chain seq x y z
N VAL A 1 26.70 -9.69 21.86
CA VAL A 1 26.33 -8.36 21.32
C VAL A 1 27.10 -7.33 22.15
N ALA A 2 28.07 -6.62 21.58
CA ALA A 2 29.14 -5.98 22.36
C ALA A 2 28.89 -4.53 22.82
N HIS A 3 27.78 -3.88 22.42
CA HIS A 3 27.43 -2.53 22.90
C HIS A 3 25.92 -2.41 23.19
N PRO A 4 25.51 -1.87 24.36
CA PRO A 4 24.12 -1.51 24.63
C PRO A 4 23.65 -0.44 23.63
N GLY A 5 22.53 -0.68 22.95
CA GLY A 5 21.94 0.25 21.96
C GLY A 5 22.07 -0.20 20.49
N GLY A 6 22.80 -1.29 20.22
CA GLY A 6 22.98 -1.80 18.86
C GLY A 6 23.99 -0.97 18.06
N PHE A 7 23.96 -1.10 16.73
CA PHE A 7 24.81 -0.34 15.82
C PHE A 7 23.95 0.30 14.73
N ALA A 8 24.34 1.49 14.29
CA ALA A 8 23.70 2.12 13.15
C ALA A 8 24.06 1.35 11.87
N LEU A 9 23.05 0.96 11.09
CA LEU A 9 23.30 0.47 9.73
C LEU A 9 23.79 1.65 8.87
N PRO A 10 24.96 1.54 8.21
CA PRO A 10 25.46 2.61 7.35
C PRO A 10 24.48 2.93 6.22
N HIS A 11 24.23 4.21 5.99
CA HIS A 11 23.34 4.70 4.94
C HIS A 11 24.03 5.85 4.18
N ALA A 12 24.94 5.48 3.27
CA ALA A 12 25.84 6.40 2.56
C ALA A 12 25.16 7.63 1.92
N PRO A 13 23.96 7.53 1.31
CA PRO A 13 23.25 8.72 0.81
C PRO A 13 22.85 9.72 1.90
N ARG A 14 22.55 9.24 3.12
CA ARG A 14 22.14 10.06 4.28
C ARG A 14 23.37 10.60 5.00
N ASP A 15 24.35 9.74 5.23
CA ASP A 15 25.47 10.02 6.12
C ASP A 15 26.55 10.87 5.44
N GLU A 16 26.76 10.68 4.12
CA GLU A 16 27.90 11.27 3.39
C GLU A 16 27.51 11.87 2.03
N ARG A 17 26.23 11.77 1.63
CA ARG A 17 25.75 12.11 0.27
C ARG A 17 26.53 11.39 -0.83
N ARG A 18 26.99 10.17 -0.55
CA ARG A 18 27.72 9.33 -1.49
C ARG A 18 26.75 8.43 -2.25
N PHE A 19 26.82 8.48 -3.57
CA PHE A 19 25.96 7.71 -4.47
C PHE A 19 26.81 6.81 -5.36
N PRO A 20 26.58 5.48 -5.37
CA PRO A 20 27.31 4.55 -6.23
C PRO A 20 26.76 4.59 -7.67
N THR A 21 26.72 5.78 -8.27
CA THR A 21 26.28 6.02 -9.64
C THR A 21 27.47 6.48 -10.49
N ALA A 22 27.40 6.35 -11.82
CA ALA A 22 28.45 6.81 -12.73
C ALA A 22 28.74 8.32 -12.62
N THR A 23 27.76 9.12 -12.18
CA THR A 23 27.87 10.57 -11.99
C THR A 23 28.37 10.95 -10.58
N GLY A 24 28.45 9.98 -9.66
CA GLY A 24 28.73 10.21 -8.23
C GLY A 24 27.63 10.96 -7.49
N LYS A 25 26.46 11.18 -8.11
CA LYS A 25 25.33 11.97 -7.57
C LYS A 25 24.02 11.17 -7.59
N ALA A 26 23.02 11.68 -6.87
CA ALA A 26 21.64 11.24 -7.06
C ALA A 26 21.20 11.54 -8.49
N ASN A 27 20.76 10.51 -9.22
CA ASN A 27 20.25 10.66 -10.57
C ASN A 27 18.73 10.85 -10.51
N PHE A 28 18.26 11.99 -11.00
CA PHE A 28 16.84 12.28 -11.12
C PHE A 28 16.40 12.05 -12.57
N THR A 29 15.22 11.47 -12.76
CA THR A 29 14.56 11.35 -14.06
C THR A 29 13.18 11.97 -13.98
N ALA A 30 12.74 12.56 -15.08
CA ALA A 30 11.36 12.97 -15.28
C ALA A 30 10.75 12.05 -16.34
N ALA A 31 9.86 11.17 -15.90
CA ALA A 31 9.02 10.37 -16.79
C ALA A 31 7.60 10.90 -16.74
N PRO A 32 6.83 10.83 -17.85
CA PRO A 32 5.41 11.09 -17.79
C PRO A 32 4.74 10.12 -16.81
N VAL A 33 3.69 10.59 -16.13
CA VAL A 33 2.90 9.74 -15.24
C VAL A 33 2.00 8.84 -16.08
N GLU A 34 2.22 7.54 -15.98
CA GLU A 34 1.32 6.53 -16.54
C GLU A 34 0.39 6.00 -15.44
N PHE A 35 -0.89 5.87 -15.76
CA PHE A 35 -1.89 5.35 -14.83
C PHE A 35 -2.93 4.51 -15.60
N PRO A 36 -3.55 3.51 -14.95
CA PRO A 36 -4.60 2.71 -15.57
C PRO A 36 -5.78 3.58 -16.00
N ARG A 37 -6.26 3.39 -17.24
CA ARG A 37 -7.53 3.98 -17.69
C ARG A 37 -8.67 3.05 -17.28
N LEU A 38 -9.57 3.54 -16.43
CA LEU A 38 -10.74 2.78 -16.00
C LEU A 38 -11.83 2.86 -17.08
N PRO A 39 -12.32 1.72 -17.59
CA PRO A 39 -13.55 1.71 -18.37
C PRO A 39 -14.75 2.07 -17.49
N ALA A 40 -15.81 2.60 -18.11
CA ALA A 40 -17.04 2.95 -17.39
C ALA A 40 -17.60 1.75 -16.60
N GLY A 41 -18.06 2.02 -15.39
CA GLY A 41 -18.63 1.01 -14.49
C GLY A 41 -17.62 0.10 -13.79
N ARG A 42 -16.30 0.35 -13.90
CA ARG A 42 -15.27 -0.36 -13.12
C ARG A 42 -14.66 0.54 -12.05
N LEU A 43 -14.12 -0.10 -11.02
CA LEU A 43 -13.31 0.52 -9.98
C LEU A 43 -11.84 0.08 -10.11
N LEU A 44 -10.92 0.95 -9.70
CA LEU A 44 -9.51 0.59 -9.58
C LEU A 44 -9.26 -0.06 -8.22
N LEU A 45 -8.84 -1.32 -8.22
CA LEU A 45 -8.44 -2.01 -7.00
C LEU A 45 -7.01 -1.61 -6.61
N GLN A 46 -6.88 -1.02 -5.43
CA GLN A 46 -5.59 -0.77 -4.79
C GLN A 46 -5.46 -1.64 -3.54
N THR A 47 -4.33 -2.32 -3.39
CA THR A 47 -4.03 -3.11 -2.20
C THR A 47 -3.08 -2.35 -1.29
N LEU A 48 -3.39 -2.34 -0.01
CA LEU A 48 -2.63 -1.63 1.02
C LEU A 48 -2.32 -2.63 2.12
N ARG A 49 -1.12 -2.55 2.68
CA ARG A 49 -0.75 -3.38 3.82
C ARG A 49 -1.52 -2.91 5.05
N SER A 50 -2.18 -3.84 5.72
CA SER A 50 -2.89 -3.60 6.98
C SER A 50 -1.92 -3.43 8.15
N HIS A 51 -2.40 -2.76 9.19
CA HIS A 51 -1.75 -2.77 10.51
C HIS A 51 -1.73 -4.19 11.09
N ASP A 52 -0.75 -4.51 11.95
CA ASP A 52 -0.55 -5.84 12.54
C ASP A 52 -0.53 -6.99 11.52
N GLN A 53 0.10 -6.75 10.38
CA GLN A 53 0.32 -7.76 9.36
C GLN A 53 1.70 -7.59 8.71
N TYR A 54 2.39 -8.71 8.52
CA TYR A 54 3.57 -8.80 7.69
C TYR A 54 3.30 -9.76 6.54
N ASN A 55 3.03 -9.20 5.36
CA ASN A 55 2.62 -9.95 4.17
C ASN A 55 1.43 -10.87 4.48
N THR A 56 1.64 -12.19 4.53
CA THR A 56 0.59 -13.19 4.84
C THR A 56 0.49 -13.54 6.32
N THR A 57 1.44 -13.08 7.15
CA THR A 57 1.44 -13.34 8.60
C THR A 57 0.61 -12.29 9.32
N ILE A 58 -0.42 -12.76 10.05
CA ILE A 58 -1.36 -11.91 10.78
C ILE A 58 -1.01 -11.94 12.27
N TYR A 59 -0.85 -10.75 12.88
CA TYR A 59 -0.54 -10.61 14.31
C TYR A 59 -1.74 -10.18 15.15
N GLY A 60 -2.80 -9.66 14.52
CA GLY A 60 -4.04 -9.24 15.16
C GLY A 60 -5.19 -9.22 14.16
N LEU A 61 -6.42 -9.00 14.60
CA LEU A 61 -7.57 -8.86 13.70
C LEU A 61 -7.94 -7.41 13.41
N ASP A 62 -7.40 -6.47 14.18
CA ASP A 62 -7.74 -5.06 14.03
C ASP A 62 -6.79 -4.36 13.07
N ASP A 63 -7.30 -3.41 12.28
CA ASP A 63 -6.50 -2.41 11.58
C ASP A 63 -6.77 -1.04 12.21
N ARG A 64 -5.92 -0.68 13.17
CA ARG A 64 -6.04 0.58 13.91
C ARG A 64 -5.96 1.82 13.02
N TYR A 65 -5.22 1.75 11.91
CA TYR A 65 -5.09 2.90 11.01
C TYR A 65 -6.34 3.17 10.20
N ARG A 66 -7.21 2.16 10.05
CA ARG A 66 -8.43 2.24 9.24
C ARG A 66 -9.70 2.05 10.05
N GLY A 67 -9.59 1.92 11.38
CA GLY A 67 -10.74 1.73 12.26
C GLY A 67 -11.44 0.38 12.06
N ILE A 68 -10.77 -0.63 11.50
CA ILE A 68 -11.34 -1.96 11.29
C ILE A 68 -11.11 -2.78 12.55
N ALA A 69 -12.17 -3.41 13.07
CA ALA A 69 -12.10 -4.27 14.25
C ALA A 69 -12.60 -5.68 13.93
N ASN A 70 -12.02 -6.68 14.57
CA ASN A 70 -12.45 -8.08 14.51
C ASN A 70 -12.60 -8.66 13.08
N GLY A 71 -11.89 -8.13 12.09
CA GLY A 71 -12.12 -8.48 10.70
C GLY A 71 -10.98 -8.06 9.78
N ARG A 72 -10.68 -8.93 8.79
CA ARG A 72 -9.61 -8.69 7.81
C ARG A 72 -10.06 -8.80 6.36
N ARG A 73 -11.22 -9.41 6.12
CA ARG A 73 -11.79 -9.57 4.78
C ARG A 73 -12.75 -8.41 4.51
N VAL A 74 -12.18 -7.27 4.15
CA VAL A 74 -12.93 -6.06 3.83
C VAL A 74 -12.36 -5.40 2.57
N VAL A 75 -13.23 -4.73 1.83
CA VAL A 75 -12.85 -3.79 0.78
C VAL A 75 -13.44 -2.44 1.16
N LEU A 76 -12.63 -1.38 1.04
CA LEU A 76 -13.08 -0.02 1.29
C LEU A 76 -13.46 0.59 -0.06
N VAL A 77 -14.67 1.15 -0.14
CA VAL A 77 -15.22 1.76 -1.35
C VAL A 77 -15.78 3.12 -0.97
N HIS A 78 -15.68 4.09 -1.88
CA HIS A 78 -16.32 5.39 -1.67
C HIS A 78 -17.85 5.21 -1.54
N PRO A 79 -18.54 5.85 -0.58
CA PRO A 79 -19.96 5.59 -0.33
C PRO A 79 -20.87 5.77 -1.55
N GLU A 80 -20.61 6.80 -2.37
CA GLU A 80 -21.40 7.05 -3.58
C GLU A 80 -21.15 6.01 -4.68
N ASP A 81 -19.94 5.44 -4.75
CA ASP A 81 -19.64 4.36 -5.70
C ASP A 81 -20.32 3.06 -5.27
N ALA A 82 -20.30 2.75 -3.97
CA ALA A 82 -21.01 1.61 -3.41
C ALA A 82 -22.51 1.72 -3.68
N LYS A 83 -23.09 2.91 -3.44
CA LYS A 83 -24.51 3.19 -3.74
C LYS A 83 -24.83 3.07 -5.23
N ALA A 84 -23.97 3.59 -6.11
CA ALA A 84 -24.14 3.46 -7.56
C ALA A 84 -24.08 2.00 -8.04
N LEU A 85 -23.33 1.14 -7.32
CA LEU A 85 -23.26 -0.30 -7.55
C LEU A 85 -24.36 -1.09 -6.82
N GLY A 86 -25.20 -0.43 -6.02
CA GLY A 86 -26.31 -1.07 -5.29
C GLY A 86 -25.89 -1.81 -4.02
N TYR A 87 -24.75 -1.47 -3.43
CA TYR A 87 -24.26 -2.07 -2.19
C TYR A 87 -24.47 -1.17 -0.98
N GLU A 88 -24.89 -1.78 0.13
CA GLU A 88 -24.93 -1.17 1.44
C GLU A 88 -23.62 -1.45 2.21
N ASP A 89 -23.35 -0.66 3.26
CA ASP A 89 -22.20 -0.92 4.13
C ASP A 89 -22.29 -2.29 4.80
N GLY A 90 -21.16 -2.99 4.90
CA GLY A 90 -21.09 -4.36 5.42
C GLY A 90 -21.61 -5.46 4.48
N ALA A 91 -22.06 -5.13 3.26
CA ALA A 91 -22.50 -6.13 2.30
C ALA A 91 -21.36 -7.08 1.89
N TYR A 92 -21.69 -8.36 1.73
CA TYR A 92 -20.80 -9.32 1.09
C TYR A 92 -20.80 -9.10 -0.42
N VAL A 93 -19.60 -9.02 -1.00
CA VAL A 93 -19.40 -8.77 -2.42
C VAL A 93 -18.35 -9.71 -2.98
N ASP A 94 -18.49 -10.04 -4.26
CA ASP A 94 -17.46 -10.72 -5.04
C ASP A 94 -16.59 -9.69 -5.77
N LEU A 95 -15.28 -9.88 -5.70
CA LEU A 95 -14.32 -9.08 -6.46
C LEU A 95 -13.92 -9.86 -7.70
N VAL A 96 -14.28 -9.34 -8.87
CA VAL A 96 -13.90 -9.91 -10.17
C VAL A 96 -12.93 -8.97 -10.85
N SER A 97 -11.72 -9.44 -11.13
CA SER A 97 -10.72 -8.69 -11.90
C SER A 97 -10.88 -8.94 -13.39
N GLU A 98 -10.80 -7.89 -14.19
CA GLU A 98 -10.63 -7.98 -15.64
C GLU A 98 -9.13 -7.85 -15.97
N TRP A 99 -8.52 -8.90 -16.51
CA TRP A 99 -7.16 -8.84 -17.06
C TRP A 99 -7.22 -8.96 -18.58
N ARG A 100 -6.44 -8.16 -19.30
CA ARG A 100 -6.29 -8.21 -20.76
C ARG A 100 -4.82 -8.27 -21.11
#